data_AF-A0A167X6C8-F1
#
_entry.id   AF-A0A167X6C8-F1
#
_cell.length_a   1.000
_cell.length_b   1.000
_cell.length_c   1.000
_cell.angle_alpha   90.00
_cell.angle_beta   90.00
_cell.angle_gamma   90.00
#
_symmetry.space_group_name_H-M   'P 1'
#
loop_
_entity.id
_entity.type
_entity.pdbx_description
1 polymer ?
#
loop_
_entity_poly.entity_id
_entity_poly.type
_entity_poly.pdbx_seq_one_letter_code
_entity_poly.pdbx_strand_id
1 'polypeptide(L)'
;MGQFEHFFPIENLTEAGKGYFNYALCQSDRMRPYQLDNPIEEGLRGVYLSDDVTVNLLANASGIFATLEYSWIPSYNNYTLQWFYQDLLEEIFLIFGEKYNVRPHWNKMLFNDGTYASNIYPKINSWLDIQEQMDPHCQFVNEFLAESLGIERCVSLFQ
;
A
#
# COMPACT_ATOMS: atom_id res chain seq x y z
N MET A 1 0.51 -10.92 -10.59
CA MET A 1 1.50 -10.54 -9.56
C MET A 1 0.80 -9.54 -8.68
N GLY A 2 0.70 -9.79 -7.38
CA GLY A 2 0.16 -8.82 -6.44
C GLY A 2 1.31 -8.16 -5.70
N GLN A 3 1.23 -6.84 -5.56
CA GLN A 3 2.24 -6.04 -4.89
C GLN A 3 1.56 -4.95 -4.06
N PHE A 4 2.04 -4.74 -2.85
CA PHE A 4 1.82 -3.48 -2.16
C PHE A 4 3.16 -2.89 -1.75
N GLU A 5 3.18 -1.58 -1.55
CA GLU A 5 4.35 -0.90 -1.03
C GLU A 5 3.92 0.25 -0.15
N HIS A 6 4.57 0.33 1.00
CA HIS A 6 4.30 1.27 2.05
C HIS A 6 5.52 2.14 2.29
N PHE A 7 5.32 3.45 2.24
CA PHE A 7 6.29 4.45 2.62
C PHE A 7 6.01 4.88 4.06
N PHE A 8 7.00 4.88 4.94
CA PHE A 8 6.86 5.38 6.31
C PHE A 8 8.08 6.23 6.71
N PRO A 9 7.94 7.16 7.67
CA PRO A 9 9.07 7.97 8.14
C PRO A 9 10.25 7.08 8.57
N ILE A 10 11.47 7.46 8.17
CA ILE A 10 12.67 6.63 8.39
C ILE A 10 12.94 6.35 9.87
N GLU A 11 12.46 7.20 10.78
CA GLU A 11 12.53 7.02 12.22
C GLU A 11 11.83 5.72 12.68
N ASN A 12 10.81 5.28 11.93
CA ASN A 12 10.08 4.05 12.19
C ASN A 12 10.76 2.80 11.62
N LEU A 13 11.85 2.92 10.84
CA LEU A 13 12.41 1.82 10.04
C LEU A 13 12.63 0.53 10.82
N THR A 14 13.26 0.60 11.99
CA THR A 14 13.59 -0.61 12.76
C THR A 14 12.33 -1.27 13.33
N GLU A 15 11.38 -0.49 13.84
CA GLU A 15 10.16 -1.03 14.45
C GLU A 15 9.17 -1.50 13.38
N ALA A 16 8.99 -0.71 12.31
CA ALA A 16 8.19 -1.06 11.15
C ALA A 16 8.74 -2.33 10.50
N GLY A 17 10.02 -2.37 10.14
CA GLY A 17 10.63 -3.56 9.52
C GLY A 17 10.42 -4.84 10.33
N LYS A 18 10.62 -4.79 11.65
CA LYS A 18 10.32 -5.95 12.53
C LYS A 18 8.83 -6.30 12.55
N GLY A 19 7.95 -5.30 12.60
CA GLY A 19 6.50 -5.48 12.62
C GLY A 19 5.99 -6.16 11.35
N TYR A 20 6.34 -5.59 10.19
CA TYR A 20 5.99 -6.13 8.87
C TYR A 20 6.55 -7.54 8.71
N PHE A 21 7.82 -7.77 8.99
CA PHE A 21 8.45 -9.08 8.87
C PHE A 21 7.78 -10.15 9.75
N ASN A 22 7.53 -9.84 11.03
CA ASN A 22 6.87 -10.79 11.93
C ASN A 22 5.43 -11.08 11.49
N TYR A 23 4.69 -10.06 11.04
CA TYR A 23 3.35 -10.27 10.53
C TYR A 23 3.38 -11.14 9.26
N ALA A 24 4.31 -10.87 8.36
CA ALA A 24 4.53 -11.67 7.16
C ALA A 24 4.80 -13.15 7.49
N LEU A 25 5.67 -13.43 8.46
CA LEU A 25 5.90 -14.79 8.96
C LEU A 25 4.62 -15.43 9.50
N CYS A 26 3.83 -14.71 10.29
CA CYS A 26 2.54 -15.20 10.81
C CYS A 26 1.52 -15.54 9.71
N GLN A 27 1.59 -14.88 8.55
CA GLN A 27 0.70 -15.15 7.42
C GLN A 27 1.22 -16.24 6.47
N SER A 28 2.45 -16.74 6.66
CA SER A 28 3.08 -17.68 5.72
C SER A 28 2.27 -18.97 5.54
N ASP A 29 1.72 -19.54 6.62
CA ASP A 29 0.86 -20.72 6.53
C ASP A 29 -0.44 -20.45 5.75
N ARG A 30 -1.01 -19.24 5.91
CA ARG A 30 -2.23 -18.80 5.22
C ARG A 30 -1.99 -18.56 3.74
N MET A 31 -0.80 -18.08 3.36
CA MET A 31 -0.43 -17.81 1.96
C MET A 31 0.08 -19.03 1.19
N ARG A 32 0.65 -20.03 1.89
CA ARG A 32 1.26 -21.21 1.26
C ARG A 32 0.40 -21.90 0.19
N PRO A 33 -0.92 -22.10 0.35
CA PRO A 33 -1.74 -22.77 -0.67
C PRO A 33 -1.87 -21.98 -1.99
N TYR A 34 -1.52 -20.70 -1.97
CA TYR A 34 -1.89 -19.72 -3.00
C TYR A 34 -0.70 -19.10 -3.74
N GLN A 35 0.52 -19.43 -3.32
CA GLN A 35 1.75 -18.98 -3.93
C GLN A 35 2.36 -20.09 -4.79
N LEU A 36 3.00 -19.74 -5.89
CA LEU A 36 3.86 -20.70 -6.60
C LEU A 36 5.01 -21.13 -5.69
N ASP A 37 5.37 -22.41 -5.76
CA ASP A 37 6.65 -22.88 -5.21
C ASP A 37 7.76 -22.11 -5.92
N ASN A 38 8.37 -21.16 -5.21
CA ASN A 38 9.43 -20.34 -5.79
C ASN A 38 10.74 -21.14 -5.77
N PRO A 39 11.33 -21.47 -6.94
CA PRO A 39 12.53 -22.31 -7.01
C PRO A 39 13.82 -21.57 -6.61
N ILE A 40 13.73 -20.31 -6.18
CA ILE A 40 14.90 -19.44 -5.98
C ILE A 40 15.58 -19.65 -4.63
N GLU A 41 14.91 -20.18 -3.61
CA GLU A 41 15.58 -20.56 -2.35
C GLU A 41 14.98 -21.83 -1.74
N GLU A 42 15.75 -22.93 -1.78
CA GLU A 42 15.49 -24.13 -0.98
C GLU A 42 15.56 -23.79 0.51
N GLY A 43 14.47 -23.27 1.05
CA GLY A 43 14.35 -22.83 2.45
C GLY A 43 13.14 -21.96 2.74
N LEU A 44 12.64 -21.21 1.75
CA LEU A 44 11.51 -20.29 1.87
C LEU A 44 10.27 -20.80 1.12
N ARG A 45 9.68 -21.90 1.61
CA ARG A 45 8.43 -22.43 1.05
C ARG A 45 7.23 -21.67 1.60
N GLY A 46 6.53 -20.92 0.75
CA GLY A 46 5.31 -20.18 1.09
C GLY A 46 5.55 -18.84 1.81
N VAL A 47 6.57 -18.10 1.38
CA VAL A 47 7.01 -16.84 2.00
C VAL A 47 7.00 -15.71 0.95
N TYR A 48 6.85 -14.47 1.40
CA TYR A 48 6.94 -13.25 0.58
C TYR A 48 8.22 -13.22 -0.26
N LEU A 49 8.13 -12.67 -1.48
CA LEU A 49 9.17 -12.81 -2.51
C LEU A 49 10.24 -11.72 -2.49
N SER A 50 9.98 -10.58 -1.86
CA SER A 50 10.95 -9.50 -1.63
C SER A 50 10.43 -8.60 -0.52
N ASP A 51 11.34 -8.19 0.38
CA ASP A 51 11.21 -7.06 1.29
C ASP A 51 12.24 -6.03 0.82
N ASP A 52 11.95 -5.28 -0.24
CA ASP A 52 12.86 -4.22 -0.69
C ASP A 52 12.71 -3.02 0.24
N VAL A 53 13.64 -2.90 1.18
CA VAL A 53 13.84 -1.68 1.95
C VAL A 53 14.86 -0.81 1.23
N THR A 54 14.38 0.08 0.36
CA THR A 54 15.27 1.05 -0.29
C THR A 54 15.53 2.21 0.66
N VAL A 55 16.69 2.21 1.31
CA VAL A 55 17.20 3.36 2.08
C VAL A 55 18.28 4.05 1.25
N ASN A 56 17.87 4.98 0.40
CA ASN A 56 18.82 5.95 -0.14
C ASN A 56 18.84 7.14 0.82
N LEU A 57 20.04 7.46 1.36
CA LEU A 57 20.51 8.80 1.82
C LEU A 57 20.90 8.97 3.32
N LEU A 58 21.50 10.15 3.56
CA LEU A 58 22.33 10.60 4.70
C LEU A 58 21.61 10.64 6.07
N ALA A 59 22.39 10.43 7.13
CA ALA A 59 21.96 10.21 8.52
C ALA A 59 21.08 11.30 9.19
N ASN A 60 20.90 12.48 8.58
CA ASN A 60 20.28 13.66 9.24
C ASN A 60 19.05 14.25 8.51
N ALA A 61 18.50 13.56 7.51
CA ALA A 61 17.48 14.16 6.67
C ALA A 61 16.05 13.87 7.20
N SER A 62 15.40 14.92 7.71
CA SER A 62 13.97 14.93 8.02
C SER A 62 13.13 14.90 6.74
N GLY A 63 12.00 14.20 6.76
CA GLY A 63 11.14 14.06 5.57
C GLY A 63 11.61 12.96 4.59
N ILE A 64 12.55 12.13 5.01
CA ILE A 64 12.89 10.88 4.32
C ILE A 64 11.90 9.79 4.73
N PHE A 65 11.45 9.04 3.74
CA PHE A 65 10.64 7.85 3.93
C PHE A 65 11.49 6.62 3.59
N ALA A 66 11.39 5.61 4.44
CA ALA A 66 11.78 4.25 4.05
C ALA A 66 10.61 3.60 3.30
N THR A 67 10.95 2.69 2.39
CA THR A 67 9.96 1.90 1.65
C THR A 67 10.00 0.46 2.17
N LEU A 68 8.85 -0.21 2.14
CA LEU A 68 8.77 -1.66 2.27
C LEU A 68 7.78 -2.13 1.22
N GLU A 69 8.26 -2.99 0.34
CA GLU A 69 7.44 -3.68 -0.66
C GLU A 69 7.21 -5.12 -0.22
N TYR A 70 6.00 -5.64 -0.42
CA TYR A 70 5.77 -7.08 -0.49
C TYR A 70 5.25 -7.44 -1.88
N SER A 71 5.90 -8.43 -2.48
CA SER A 71 5.55 -9.01 -3.77
C SER A 71 5.16 -10.47 -3.62
N TRP A 72 4.15 -10.89 -4.37
CA TRP A 72 3.76 -12.30 -4.48
C TRP A 72 3.34 -12.68 -5.90
N ILE A 73 3.61 -13.94 -6.22
CA ILE A 73 3.22 -14.54 -7.49
C ILE A 73 2.11 -15.56 -7.22
N PRO A 74 0.85 -15.26 -7.62
CA PRO A 74 -0.26 -16.18 -7.45
C PRO A 74 -0.01 -17.48 -8.22
N SER A 75 -0.40 -18.62 -7.63
CA SER A 75 -0.40 -19.92 -8.32
C SER A 75 -1.43 -19.99 -9.45
N TYR A 76 -2.52 -19.23 -9.34
CA TYR A 76 -3.58 -19.15 -10.33
C TYR A 76 -3.97 -17.70 -10.61
N ASN A 77 -4.20 -17.36 -11.87
CA ASN A 77 -4.72 -16.04 -12.24
C ASN A 77 -6.26 -16.05 -12.18
N ASN A 78 -6.85 -15.84 -10.99
CA ASN A 78 -8.30 -15.78 -10.82
C ASN A 78 -8.72 -14.70 -9.79
N TYR A 79 -9.98 -14.26 -9.87
CA TYR A 79 -10.52 -13.22 -9.01
C TYR A 79 -10.53 -13.58 -7.53
N THR A 80 -10.89 -14.82 -7.18
CA THR A 80 -10.92 -15.26 -5.77
C THR A 80 -9.58 -15.07 -5.09
N LEU A 81 -8.50 -15.43 -5.78
CA LEU A 81 -7.16 -15.28 -5.26
C LEU A 81 -6.71 -13.82 -5.27
N GLN A 82 -7.07 -13.04 -6.29
CA GLN A 82 -6.83 -11.60 -6.28
C GLN A 82 -7.50 -10.92 -5.08
N TRP A 83 -8.73 -11.28 -4.74
CA TRP A 83 -9.46 -10.74 -3.60
C TRP A 83 -8.84 -11.14 -2.26
N PHE A 84 -8.47 -12.41 -2.09
CA PHE A 84 -7.73 -12.86 -0.90
C PHE A 84 -6.51 -11.98 -0.60
N TYR A 85 -5.80 -11.58 -1.64
CA TYR A 85 -4.62 -10.73 -1.55
C TYR A 85 -4.94 -9.27 -1.22
N GLN A 86 -6.09 -8.76 -1.65
CA GLN A 86 -6.59 -7.44 -1.26
C GLN A 86 -7.03 -7.44 0.21
N ASP A 87 -7.75 -8.47 0.65
CA ASP A 87 -8.20 -8.63 2.05
C ASP A 87 -6.99 -8.70 3.00
N LEU A 88 -5.96 -9.45 2.61
CA LEU A 88 -4.70 -9.53 3.36
C LEU A 88 -4.00 -8.15 3.46
N LEU A 89 -4.02 -7.36 2.38
CA LEU A 89 -3.47 -6.00 2.41
C LEU A 89 -4.27 -5.08 3.34
N GLU A 90 -5.60 -5.16 3.32
CA GLU A 90 -6.46 -4.38 4.21
C GLU A 90 -6.11 -4.67 5.68
N GLU A 91 -5.91 -5.94 6.05
CA GLU A 91 -5.46 -6.32 7.40
C GLU A 91 -4.11 -5.68 7.77
N ILE A 92 -3.13 -5.72 6.85
CA ILE A 92 -1.79 -5.10 7.06
C ILE A 92 -1.94 -3.59 7.26
N PHE A 93 -2.76 -2.95 6.44
CA PHE A 93 -3.01 -1.52 6.50
C PHE A 93 -3.65 -1.12 7.84
N LEU A 94 -4.64 -1.86 8.32
CA LEU A 94 -5.28 -1.59 9.62
C LEU A 94 -4.30 -1.72 10.81
N ILE A 95 -3.29 -2.57 10.71
CA ILE A 95 -2.31 -2.79 11.79
C ILE A 95 -1.22 -1.72 11.77
N PHE A 96 -0.73 -1.35 10.59
CA PHE A 96 0.49 -0.54 10.45
C PHE A 96 0.26 0.87 9.92
N GLY A 97 -0.87 1.11 9.23
CA GLY A 97 -1.20 2.34 8.52
C GLY A 97 -1.07 3.57 9.39
N GLU A 98 -1.97 3.68 10.37
CA GLU A 98 -1.93 4.78 11.34
C GLU A 98 -0.71 4.72 12.25
N LYS A 99 -0.31 3.51 12.67
CA LYS A 99 0.78 3.31 13.63
C LYS A 99 2.09 3.95 13.16
N TYR A 100 2.40 3.83 11.88
CA TYR A 100 3.65 4.34 11.32
C TYR A 100 3.46 5.49 10.33
N ASN A 101 2.27 6.10 10.26
CA ASN A 101 1.94 7.15 9.30
C ASN A 101 2.31 6.73 7.86
N VAL A 102 1.82 5.56 7.47
CA VAL A 102 2.15 4.93 6.19
C VAL A 102 1.47 5.65 5.04
N ARG A 103 2.20 5.86 3.97
CA ARG A 103 1.68 6.32 2.68
C ARG A 103 1.74 5.15 1.70
N PRO A 104 0.62 4.73 1.10
CA PRO A 104 0.65 3.67 0.13
C PRO A 104 1.22 4.15 -1.22
N HIS A 105 1.85 3.25 -1.96
CA HIS A 105 2.26 3.50 -3.33
C HIS A 105 1.04 3.52 -4.27
N TRP A 106 0.76 4.67 -4.89
CA TRP A 106 -0.44 4.90 -5.73
C TRP A 106 -0.64 3.92 -6.90
N ASN A 107 0.44 3.34 -7.45
CA ASN A 107 0.39 2.38 -8.56
C ASN A 107 0.37 0.90 -8.14
N LYS A 108 0.22 0.62 -6.85
CA LYS A 108 0.19 -0.74 -6.29
C LYS A 108 -1.16 -0.99 -5.62
N MET A 109 -1.35 -2.16 -5.05
CA MET A 109 -2.51 -2.39 -4.20
C MET A 109 -2.43 -1.46 -2.99
N LEU A 110 -3.53 -0.80 -2.68
CA LEU A 110 -3.62 0.13 -1.57
C LEU A 110 -5.04 0.17 -1.03
N PHE A 111 -5.15 0.44 0.26
CA PHE A 111 -6.39 0.79 0.91
C PHE A 111 -6.27 2.24 1.38
N ASN A 112 -7.16 3.11 0.91
CA ASN A 112 -7.15 4.52 1.25
C ASN A 112 -8.55 5.11 1.03
N ASP A 113 -8.94 6.04 1.88
CA ASP A 113 -10.14 6.85 1.71
C ASP A 113 -9.81 8.33 1.92
N GLY A 114 -10.76 9.22 1.62
CA GLY A 114 -10.56 10.67 1.79
C GLY A 114 -10.19 11.08 3.22
N THR A 115 -10.63 10.34 4.24
CA THR A 115 -10.32 10.63 5.65
C THR A 115 -8.86 10.31 5.94
N TYR A 116 -8.41 9.11 5.57
CA TYR A 116 -7.04 8.69 5.74
C TYR A 116 -6.08 9.54 4.91
N ALA A 117 -6.41 9.81 3.64
CA ALA A 117 -5.63 10.70 2.78
C ALA A 117 -5.43 12.08 3.42
N SER A 118 -6.48 12.65 4.03
CA SER A 118 -6.42 13.92 4.76
C SER A 118 -5.52 13.87 5.99
N ASN A 119 -5.42 12.71 6.64
CA ASN A 119 -4.54 12.51 7.78
C ASN A 119 -3.05 12.43 7.36
N ILE A 120 -2.73 11.66 6.30
CA ILE A 120 -1.34 11.34 5.94
C ILE A 120 -0.67 12.35 4.98
N TYR A 121 -1.48 13.17 4.28
CA TYR A 121 -1.02 14.19 3.34
C TYR A 121 -1.41 15.60 3.81
N PRO A 122 -0.53 16.30 4.55
CA PRO A 122 -0.85 17.58 5.21
C PRO A 122 -1.30 18.72 4.27
N LYS A 123 -1.03 18.59 2.96
CA LYS A 123 -1.38 19.59 1.94
C LYS A 123 -2.47 19.10 0.98
N ILE A 124 -3.18 18.01 1.31
CA ILE A 124 -4.13 17.43 0.36
C ILE A 124 -5.25 18.41 0.00
N ASN A 125 -5.77 19.17 0.95
CA ASN A 125 -6.83 20.15 0.68
C ASN A 125 -6.38 21.23 -0.31
N SER A 126 -5.16 21.77 -0.13
CA SER A 126 -4.60 22.73 -1.09
C SER A 126 -4.37 22.12 -2.48
N TRP A 127 -4.05 20.83 -2.54
CA TRP A 127 -3.94 20.12 -3.82
C TRP A 127 -5.32 19.88 -4.45
N LEU A 128 -6.34 19.55 -3.65
CA LEU A 128 -7.72 19.37 -4.10
C LEU A 128 -8.30 20.68 -4.64
N ASP A 129 -7.99 21.83 -4.02
CA ASP A 129 -8.37 23.15 -4.54
C ASP A 129 -7.81 23.39 -5.95
N ILE A 130 -6.54 23.02 -6.17
CA ILE A 130 -5.90 23.11 -7.49
C ILE A 130 -6.54 22.12 -8.46
N GLN A 131 -6.80 20.89 -8.01
CA GLN A 131 -7.43 19.86 -8.83
C GLN A 131 -8.83 20.27 -9.29
N GLU A 132 -9.63 20.92 -8.44
CA GLU A 132 -10.94 21.47 -8.81
C GLU A 132 -10.83 22.62 -9.81
N GLN A 133 -9.85 23.53 -9.65
CA GLN A 133 -9.63 24.62 -10.60
C GLN A 133 -9.21 24.11 -11.99
N MET A 134 -8.41 23.05 -12.03
CA MET A 134 -7.87 22.48 -13.27
C MET A 134 -8.81 21.47 -13.93
N ASP A 135 -9.68 20.82 -13.15
CA ASP A 135 -10.68 19.86 -13.62
C ASP A 135 -12.06 20.12 -12.96
N PRO A 136 -12.71 21.24 -13.32
CA PRO A 136 -14.00 21.63 -12.74
C PRO A 136 -15.17 20.76 -13.20
N HIS A 137 -14.96 19.95 -14.24
CA HIS A 137 -15.99 19.07 -14.82
C HIS A 137 -15.67 17.59 -14.62
N CYS A 138 -14.71 17.25 -13.76
CA CYS A 138 -14.34 15.88 -13.41
C CYS A 138 -14.00 15.02 -14.64
N GLN A 139 -13.35 15.57 -15.64
CA GLN A 139 -12.95 14.88 -16.87
C GLN A 139 -11.84 13.85 -16.63
N PHE A 140 -11.00 14.06 -15.61
CA PHE A 140 -9.80 13.24 -15.35
C PHE A 140 -9.88 12.46 -14.03
N VAL A 141 -10.90 12.72 -13.22
CA VAL A 141 -11.18 11.93 -12.02
C VAL A 141 -11.84 10.61 -12.41
N ASN A 142 -11.37 9.50 -11.85
CA ASN A 142 -12.03 8.20 -11.92
C ASN A 142 -12.59 7.82 -10.54
N GLU A 143 -13.38 6.74 -10.47
CA GLU A 143 -13.99 6.24 -9.22
C GLU A 143 -12.95 6.06 -8.11
N PHE A 144 -11.83 5.40 -8.43
CA PHE A 144 -10.71 5.20 -7.50
C PHE A 144 -10.20 6.50 -6.87
N LEU A 145 -9.97 7.55 -7.68
CA LEU A 145 -9.51 8.85 -7.19
C LEU A 145 -10.60 9.58 -6.40
N ALA A 146 -11.86 9.48 -6.84
CA ALA A 146 -12.97 10.11 -6.14
C ALA A 146 -13.13 9.56 -4.73
N GLU A 147 -13.05 8.24 -4.56
CA GLU A 147 -13.14 7.58 -3.25
C GLU A 147 -11.87 7.80 -2.41
N SER A 148 -10.69 7.52 -3.00
CA SER A 148 -9.41 7.58 -2.27
C SER A 148 -9.04 8.98 -1.78
N LEU A 149 -9.54 10.03 -2.45
CA LEU A 149 -9.24 11.42 -2.11
C LEU A 149 -10.45 12.20 -1.57
N GLY A 150 -11.63 11.57 -1.50
CA GLY A 150 -12.86 12.22 -1.03
C GLY A 150 -13.36 13.34 -1.94
N ILE A 151 -13.27 13.16 -3.26
CA ILE A 151 -13.69 14.16 -4.25
C ILE A 151 -15.21 14.08 -4.47
N GLU A 152 -15.99 14.47 -3.46
CA GLU A 152 -17.46 14.30 -3.42
C GLU A 152 -18.17 14.84 -4.67
N ARG A 153 -17.73 15.99 -5.20
CA ARG A 153 -18.33 16.61 -6.39
C ARG A 153 -18.28 15.74 -7.65
N CYS A 154 -17.38 14.75 -7.70
CA CYS A 154 -17.21 13.84 -8.82
C CYS A 154 -17.82 12.44 -8.57
N VAL A 155 -18.20 12.11 -7.33
CA VAL A 155 -18.70 10.77 -6.96
C VAL A 155 -19.98 10.40 -7.72
N SER A 156 -20.86 11.37 -7.98
CA SER A 156 -22.12 11.13 -8.70
C SER A 156 -21.95 10.65 -10.14
N LEU A 157 -20.73 10.69 -10.70
CA LEU A 157 -20.44 10.20 -12.04
C LEU A 157 -20.27 8.66 -12.11
N PHE A 158 -20.15 8.00 -10.97
CA PHE A 158 -19.87 6.56 -10.86
C PHE A 158 -21.02 5.76 -10.23
N GLN A 159 -22.14 6.42 -9.93
CA GLN A 159 -23.40 5.80 -9.46
C GLN A 159 -24.33 5.50 -10.64
#